data_AF-A0A958DHQ5-F1
#
_entry.id   AF-A0A958DHQ5-F1
#
_cell.length_a   1.000
_cell.length_b   1.000
_cell.length_c   1.000
_cell.angle_alpha   90.00
_cell.angle_beta   90.00
_cell.angle_gamma   90.00
#
_symmetry.space_group_name_H-M   'P 1'
#
loop_
_entity.id
_entity.type
_entity.pdbx_description
1 polymer ?
#
loop_
_entity_poly.entity_id
_entity_poly.type
_entity_poly.pdbx_seq_one_letter_code
_entity_poly.pdbx_strand_id
1 'polypeptide(L)' 'MYERQREEMVQKYLIDKGISDPKVIAAMRKVPRHRFVDTAMAHQAYQDKSLPIGFG' A
#
# COMPACT_ATOMS: atom_id res chain seq x y z
N MET A 1 3.46 -7.38 11.33
CA MET A 1 2.82 -8.30 10.35
C MET A 1 2.76 -7.74 8.92
N TYR A 2 2.49 -6.44 8.71
CA TYR A 2 2.32 -5.86 7.35
C TYR A 2 3.59 -5.38 6.63
N GLU A 3 4.76 -5.48 7.24
CA GLU A 3 6.00 -4.91 6.70
C GLU A 3 6.41 -5.55 5.36
N ARG A 4 6.39 -6.88 5.27
CA ARG A 4 6.71 -7.60 4.03
C ARG A 4 5.79 -7.21 2.87
N GLN A 5 4.47 -7.18 3.12
CA GLN A 5 3.47 -6.83 2.09
C GLN A 5 3.61 -5.39 1.62
N ARG A 6 3.95 -4.48 2.54
CA ARG A 6 4.21 -3.08 2.21
C ARG A 6 5.46 -2.95 1.34
N GLU A 7 6.54 -3.63 1.71
CA GLU A 7 7.78 -3.57 0.94
C GLU A 7 7.60 -4.17 -0.46
N GLU A 8 6.88 -5.30 -0.56
CA GLU A 8 6.50 -5.89 -1.85
C GLU A 8 5.66 -4.94 -2.71
N MET A 9 4.68 -4.25 -2.12
CA MET A 9 3.88 -3.25 -2.84
C MET A 9 4.75 -2.10 -3.35
N VAL A 10 5.65 -1.59 -2.51
CA VAL A 10 6.55 -0.49 -2.91
C VAL A 10 7.47 -0.91 -4.04
N GLN A 11 8.06 -2.10 -3.95
CA GLN A 11 8.97 -2.59 -4.99
C GLN A 11 8.21 -2.89 -6.29
N LYS A 12 7.22 -3.78 -6.24
CA LYS A 12 6.57 -4.33 -7.45
C LYS A 12 5.60 -3.38 -8.12
N TYR A 13 4.89 -2.55 -7.35
CA TYR A 13 3.78 -1.76 -7.88
C TYR A 13 4.10 -0.27 -7.98
N LEU A 14 5.18 0.21 -7.33
CA LEU A 14 5.61 1.60 -7.45
C LEU A 14 6.95 1.71 -8.20
N ILE A 15 8.03 1.14 -7.66
CA ILE A 15 9.37 1.29 -8.22
C ILE A 15 9.46 0.64 -9.60
N ASP A 16 9.04 -0.62 -9.71
CA ASP A 16 9.07 -1.36 -10.98
C ASP A 16 8.13 -0.76 -12.04
N LYS A 17 7.12 0.03 -11.63
CA LYS A 17 6.23 0.80 -12.52
C LYS A 17 6.73 2.22 -12.83
N GLY A 18 7.92 2.59 -12.38
CA GLY A 18 8.59 3.83 -12.76
C GLY A 18 8.51 4.98 -11.75
N ILE A 19 7.95 4.77 -10.55
CA ILE A 19 8.00 5.78 -9.49
C ILE A 19 9.39 5.76 -8.86
N SER A 20 10.14 6.84 -9.08
CA SER A 20 11.55 6.97 -8.66
C SER A 20 11.80 8.06 -7.61
N ASP A 21 10.81 8.92 -7.31
CA ASP A 21 11.00 9.98 -6.30
C ASP A 21 11.24 9.35 -4.91
N PRO A 22 12.42 9.56 -4.30
CA PRO A 22 12.75 8.97 -3.02
C PRO A 22 11.83 9.44 -1.88
N LYS A 23 11.27 10.65 -1.97
CA LYS A 23 10.31 11.16 -0.98
C LYS A 23 8.99 10.41 -1.05
N VAL A 24 8.51 10.11 -2.26
CA VAL A 24 7.28 9.33 -2.48
C VAL A 24 7.48 7.90 -1.97
N ILE A 25 8.59 7.26 -2.33
CA ILE A 25 8.92 5.90 -1.89
C ILE A 25 9.01 5.83 -0.35
N ALA A 26 9.68 6.81 0.29
CA ALA A 26 9.79 6.87 1.74
C ALA A 26 8.42 7.06 2.42
N ALA A 27 7.57 7.92 1.87
CA ALA A 27 6.21 8.11 2.38
C ALA A 27 5.38 6.82 2.29
N MET A 28 5.45 6.12 1.17
CA MET A 28 4.73 4.85 0.95
C MET A 28 5.23 3.73 1.86
N ARG A 29 6.52 3.71 2.20
CA ARG A 29 7.07 2.81 3.23
C ARG A 29 6.65 3.19 4.65
N LYS A 30 6.46 4.49 4.95
CA LYS A 30 6.14 4.98 6.30
C LYS A 30 4.66 4.87 6.64
N VAL A 31 3.76 5.24 5.73
CA VAL A 31 2.32 5.36 6.02
C VAL A 31 1.64 3.98 6.07
N PRO A 32 1.00 3.61 7.19
CA PRO A 32 0.35 2.31 7.34
C PRO A 32 -1.01 2.25 6.63
N ARG A 33 -1.02 1.98 5.32
CA ARG A 33 -2.22 1.92 4.46
C ARG A 33 -3.38 1.09 5.04
N HIS A 34 -3.09 -0.06 5.65
CA HIS A 34 -4.08 -0.93 6.32
C HIS A 34 -4.89 -0.26 7.44
N ARG A 35 -4.46 0.88 8.00
CA ARG A 35 -5.26 1.64 8.99
C ARG A 35 -6.39 2.45 8.39
N PHE A 36 -6.42 2.57 7.06
CA PHE A 36 -7.43 3.32 6.29
C PHE A 36 -8.40 2.39 5.55
N VAL A 37 -8.37 1.10 5.87
CA VAL A 37 -9.19 0.06 5.24
C VAL A 37 -10.00 -0.61 6.34
N ASP A 38 -11.21 -1.06 6.01
CA ASP A 38 -12.01 -1.90 6.91
C ASP A 38 -11.21 -3.11 7.41
N THR A 39 -11.37 -3.48 8.69
CA THR A 39 -10.60 -4.55 9.32
C THR A 39 -10.81 -5.90 8.63
N ALA A 40 -11.99 -6.16 8.06
CA ALA A 40 -12.26 -7.36 7.28
C ALA A 40 -11.41 -7.43 6.00
N MET A 41 -11.02 -6.28 5.45
CA MET A 41 -10.24 -6.14 4.22
C MET A 41 -8.76 -5.82 4.46
N ALA A 42 -8.31 -5.71 5.72
CA ALA A 42 -6.93 -5.32 6.05
C ALA A 42 -5.86 -6.25 5.44
N HIS A 43 -6.18 -7.54 5.26
CA HIS A 43 -5.32 -8.53 4.59
C HIS A 43 -5.06 -8.23 3.11
N GLN A 44 -5.88 -7.37 2.49
CA GLN A 44 -5.78 -6.97 1.08
C GLN A 44 -5.18 -5.57 0.90
N ALA A 45 -4.84 -4.86 2.00
CA ALA A 45 -4.52 -3.44 1.98
C ALA A 45 -3.34 -3.04 1.07
N TYR A 46 -2.44 -3.98 0.77
CA TYR A 46 -1.23 -3.76 -0.04
C TYR A 46 -1.25 -4.51 -1.38
N GLN A 47 -2.39 -5.09 -1.75
CA GLN A 47 -2.57 -5.65 -3.10
C GLN A 47 -2.72 -4.49 -4.11
N ASP A 48 -2.29 -4.68 -5.35
CA ASP A 48 -2.43 -3.72 -6.45
C ASP A 48 -3.88 -3.66 -6.95
N LYS A 49 -4.79 -3.22 -6.09
CA LYS A 49 -6.21 -3.07 -6.39
C LYS A 49 -6.86 -1.98 -5.54
N SER A 50 -7.94 -1.43 -6.07
CA SER A 50 -8.82 -0.55 -5.31
C SER A 50 -9.60 -1.37 -4.28
N LEU A 51 -9.77 -0.81 -3.09
CA LEU A 51 -10.65 -1.35 -2.05
C LEU A 51 -11.78 -0.36 -1.79
N PRO A 52 -13.02 -0.85 -1.54
CA PRO A 52 -14.10 0.02 -1.08
C PRO A 52 -13.69 0.73 0.22
N ILE A 53 -13.97 2.03 0.29
CA ILE A 53 -13.81 2.83 1.51
C ILE A 53 -15.15 3.00 2.25
N GLY A 54 -16.20 2.34 1.76
CA GLY A 54 -17.59 2.63 2.12
C GLY A 54 -18.16 3.82 1.37
N PHE A 55 -19.40 4.21 1.72
CA PHE A 55 -20.10 5.43 1.24
C PHE A 55 -20.44 5.47 -0.26
N GLY A 56 -20.99 4.38 -0.80
CA GLY A 56 -21.48 4.32 -2.19
C GLY A 56 -22.44 5.44 -2.57
#